data_AF-A0A9W9VT50-F1
#
_entry.id   AF-A0A9W9VT50-F1
#
_cell.length_a   1.000
_cell.length_b   1.000
_cell.length_c   1.000
_cell.angle_alpha   90.00
_cell.angle_beta   90.00
_cell.angle_gamma   90.00
#
_symmetry.space_group_name_H-M   'P 1'
#
loop_
_entity.id
_entity.type
_entity.pdbx_description
1 polymer ?
#
loop_
_entity_poly.entity_id
_entity_poly.type
_entity_poly.pdbx_seq_one_letter_code
_entity_poly.pdbx_strand_id
1 'polypeptide(L)'
;MDEDKAEKRRRATPAGLISNGCARHCLEDVRHAINWAAEKSPTILAETLKRGIQSACRELDEEITLYLVAEANAPLEQIDPWHLHFMSSLPLWEALIERGWDINRRSTKQSGLRYRLIDFVCNRERFVVWLIDHGAQLDDGEKDTCQCPPFFNPWLGREF
;
A
#
# COMPACT_ATOMS: atom_id res chain seq x y z
N MET A 1 -17.49 -18.63 -23.84
CA MET A 1 -16.35 -19.29 -24.55
C MET A 1 -15.14 -18.36 -24.70
N ASP A 2 -15.30 -17.03 -24.58
CA ASP A 2 -14.18 -16.07 -24.69
C ASP A 2 -13.36 -15.86 -23.40
N GLU A 3 -13.97 -16.06 -22.24
CA GLU A 3 -13.33 -15.85 -20.94
C GLU A 3 -12.14 -16.79 -20.69
N ASP A 4 -12.26 -18.06 -21.12
CA ASP A 4 -11.20 -19.07 -21.01
C ASP A 4 -9.96 -18.76 -21.88
N LYS A 5 -10.15 -18.12 -23.05
CA LYS A 5 -9.03 -17.68 -23.90
C LYS A 5 -8.32 -16.47 -23.33
N ALA A 6 -9.07 -15.51 -22.79
CA ALA A 6 -8.49 -14.33 -22.14
C ALA A 6 -7.70 -14.74 -20.88
N GLU A 7 -8.24 -15.69 -20.13
CA GLU A 7 -7.60 -16.22 -18.93
C GLU A 7 -6.29 -16.98 -19.25
N LYS A 8 -6.32 -17.88 -20.25
CA LYS A 8 -5.11 -18.57 -20.72
C LYS A 8 -4.01 -17.60 -21.17
N ARG A 9 -4.39 -16.49 -21.82
CA ARG A 9 -3.44 -15.45 -22.22
C ARG A 9 -2.84 -14.71 -21.03
N ARG A 10 -3.63 -14.44 -19.98
CA ARG A 10 -3.11 -13.80 -18.75
C ARG A 10 -2.10 -14.70 -18.05
N ARG A 11 -2.35 -16.01 -17.97
CA ARG A 11 -1.42 -16.95 -17.32
C ARG A 11 -0.21 -17.36 -18.17
N ALA A 12 -0.11 -16.87 -19.41
CA ALA A 12 1.00 -17.22 -20.33
C ALA A 12 2.31 -16.46 -20.08
N THR A 13 2.32 -15.50 -19.14
CA THR A 13 3.52 -14.74 -18.76
C THR A 13 3.57 -14.59 -17.24
N PRO A 14 4.77 -14.44 -16.63
CA PRO A 14 4.87 -14.21 -15.19
C PRO A 14 4.07 -12.97 -14.74
N ALA A 15 4.21 -11.87 -15.47
CA ALA A 15 3.49 -10.62 -15.19
C ALA A 15 1.96 -10.75 -15.28
N GLY A 16 1.46 -11.58 -16.19
CA GLY A 16 0.02 -11.82 -16.29
C GLY A 16 -0.49 -12.83 -15.24
N LEU A 17 0.32 -13.84 -14.89
CA LEU A 17 0.01 -14.80 -13.84
C LEU A 17 -0.05 -14.12 -12.47
N ILE A 18 0.91 -13.24 -12.13
CA ILE A 18 0.88 -12.51 -10.86
C ILE A 18 -0.32 -11.58 -10.74
N SER A 19 -0.67 -10.85 -11.81
CA SER A 19 -1.86 -9.99 -11.81
C SER A 19 -3.15 -10.80 -11.67
N ASN A 20 -3.21 -11.99 -12.27
CA ASN A 20 -4.35 -12.88 -12.11
C ASN A 20 -4.43 -13.45 -10.69
N GLY A 21 -3.30 -13.88 -10.13
CA GLY A 21 -3.20 -14.34 -8.75
C GLY A 21 -3.71 -13.29 -7.76
N CYS A 22 -3.28 -12.03 -7.92
CA CYS A 22 -3.79 -10.91 -7.10
C CYS A 22 -5.31 -10.72 -7.26
N ALA A 23 -5.82 -10.69 -8.50
CA ALA A 23 -7.25 -10.51 -8.77
C ALA A 23 -8.13 -11.66 -8.24
N ARG A 24 -7.53 -12.82 -7.97
CA ARG A 24 -8.22 -14.01 -7.47
C ARG A 24 -7.88 -14.32 -6.02
N HIS A 25 -7.14 -13.45 -5.34
CA HIS A 25 -6.65 -13.68 -3.97
C HIS A 25 -5.92 -15.03 -3.83
N CYS A 26 -5.10 -15.38 -4.82
CA CYS A 26 -4.41 -16.67 -4.92
C CYS A 26 -2.90 -16.46 -4.72
N LEU A 27 -2.45 -16.60 -3.46
CA LEU A 27 -1.05 -16.45 -3.09
C LEU A 27 -0.13 -17.45 -3.81
N GLU A 28 -0.61 -18.67 -4.06
CA GLU A 28 0.15 -19.70 -4.79
C GLU A 28 0.44 -19.31 -6.25
N ASP A 29 -0.53 -18.72 -6.96
CA ASP A 29 -0.29 -18.20 -8.31
C ASP A 29 0.70 -17.03 -8.29
N VAL A 30 0.67 -16.19 -7.25
CA VAL A 30 1.64 -15.09 -7.05
C VAL A 30 3.04 -15.64 -6.82
N ARG A 31 3.20 -16.62 -5.92
CA ARG A 31 4.47 -17.30 -5.63
C ARG A 31 5.05 -17.95 -6.88
N HIS A 32 4.21 -18.69 -7.61
CA HIS A 32 4.60 -19.34 -8.86
C HIS A 32 5.06 -18.31 -9.90
N ALA A 33 4.31 -17.22 -10.09
CA ALA A 33 4.70 -16.17 -11.03
C ALA A 33 6.07 -15.55 -10.71
N ILE A 34 6.36 -15.31 -9.43
CA ILE A 34 7.64 -14.74 -8.98
C ILE A 34 8.79 -15.70 -9.24
N ASN A 35 8.63 -16.98 -8.87
CA ASN A 35 9.65 -18.01 -9.11
C ASN A 35 9.93 -18.16 -10.61
N TRP A 36 8.87 -18.22 -11.42
CA TRP A 36 9.00 -18.27 -12.88
C TRP A 36 9.72 -17.03 -13.44
N ALA A 37 9.43 -15.84 -12.93
CA ALA A 37 10.12 -14.62 -13.34
C ALA A 37 11.61 -14.63 -12.95
N ALA A 38 11.93 -15.08 -11.74
CA ALA A 38 13.29 -15.17 -11.22
C ALA A 38 14.17 -16.12 -12.04
N GLU A 39 13.63 -17.26 -12.48
CA GLU A 39 14.31 -18.20 -13.37
C GLU A 39 14.62 -17.61 -14.75
N LYS A 40 13.85 -16.62 -15.20
CA LYS A 40 14.02 -16.02 -16.53
C LYS A 40 15.10 -14.95 -16.54
N SER A 41 14.96 -13.92 -15.71
CA SER A 41 15.98 -12.88 -15.53
C SER A 41 15.63 -11.93 -14.38
N PRO A 42 16.63 -11.20 -13.83
CA PRO A 42 16.39 -10.15 -12.84
C PRO A 42 15.45 -9.04 -13.32
N THR A 43 15.52 -8.67 -14.61
CA THR A 43 14.67 -7.63 -15.19
C THR A 43 13.20 -8.06 -15.22
N ILE A 44 12.92 -9.30 -15.64
CA ILE A 44 11.56 -9.85 -15.67
C ILE A 44 11.02 -9.99 -14.25
N LEU A 45 11.85 -10.39 -13.28
CA LEU A 45 11.50 -10.43 -11.87
C LEU A 45 11.09 -9.04 -11.35
N ALA A 46 11.90 -8.01 -11.60
CA ALA A 46 11.61 -6.65 -11.17
C ALA A 46 10.28 -6.13 -11.77
N GLU A 47 10.03 -6.36 -13.06
CA GLU A 47 8.77 -6.01 -13.72
C GLU A 47 7.57 -6.77 -13.14
N THR A 48 7.76 -8.06 -12.86
CA THR A 48 6.74 -8.93 -12.28
C THR A 48 6.38 -8.48 -10.87
N LEU A 49 7.37 -8.21 -10.00
CA LEU A 49 7.15 -7.68 -8.65
C LEU A 49 6.47 -6.31 -8.67
N LYS A 50 6.92 -5.40 -9.53
CA LYS A 50 6.28 -4.09 -9.71
C LYS A 50 4.81 -4.24 -10.09
N ARG A 51 4.49 -5.16 -11.00
CA ARG A 51 3.10 -5.41 -11.42
C ARG A 51 2.29 -6.08 -10.33
N GLY A 52 2.89 -7.03 -9.60
CA GLY A 52 2.29 -7.71 -8.46
C GLY A 52 1.85 -6.73 -7.38
N ILE A 53 2.76 -5.85 -6.93
CA ILE A 53 2.43 -4.90 -5.85
C ILE A 53 1.38 -3.88 -6.29
N GLN A 54 1.42 -3.42 -7.54
CA GLN A 54 0.38 -2.55 -8.10
C GLN A 54 -0.98 -3.25 -8.15
N SER A 55 -1.02 -4.52 -8.53
CA SER A 55 -2.25 -5.32 -8.53
C SER A 55 -2.75 -5.57 -7.12
N ALA A 56 -1.92 -6.05 -6.19
CA ALA A 56 -2.32 -6.31 -4.82
C ALA A 56 -2.87 -5.06 -4.11
N CYS A 57 -2.20 -3.90 -4.27
CA CYS A 57 -2.69 -2.63 -3.75
C CYS A 57 -4.02 -2.18 -4.38
N ARG A 58 -4.24 -2.47 -5.68
CA ARG A 58 -5.51 -2.13 -6.34
C ARG A 58 -6.67 -2.99 -5.83
N GLU A 59 -6.41 -4.27 -5.60
CA GLU A 59 -7.40 -5.21 -5.05
C GLU A 59 -7.54 -5.11 -3.53
N LEU A 60 -6.73 -4.27 -2.87
CA LEU A 60 -6.69 -4.09 -1.41
C LEU A 60 -6.43 -5.41 -0.64
N ASP A 61 -5.64 -6.29 -1.24
CA ASP A 61 -5.31 -7.60 -0.67
C ASP A 61 -4.14 -7.48 0.32
N GLU A 62 -4.46 -7.48 1.61
CA GLU A 62 -3.48 -7.35 2.68
C GLU A 62 -2.47 -8.50 2.70
N GLU A 63 -2.92 -9.75 2.56
CA GLU A 63 -2.07 -10.94 2.68
C GLU A 63 -1.03 -10.98 1.56
N ILE A 64 -1.49 -10.79 0.32
CA ILE A 64 -0.60 -10.77 -0.84
C ILE A 64 0.31 -9.55 -0.79
N THR A 65 -0.18 -8.39 -0.36
CA THR A 65 0.65 -7.18 -0.22
C THR A 65 1.75 -7.40 0.82
N LEU A 66 1.41 -7.97 1.99
CA LEU A 66 2.37 -8.29 3.04
C LEU A 66 3.42 -9.28 2.53
N TYR A 67 3.02 -10.37 1.88
CA TYR A 67 3.97 -11.31 1.28
C TYR A 67 4.92 -10.63 0.28
N LEU A 68 4.38 -9.80 -0.61
CA LEU A 68 5.18 -9.09 -1.61
C LEU A 68 6.18 -8.12 -0.96
N VAL A 69 5.79 -7.49 0.15
CA VAL A 69 6.62 -6.56 0.89
C VAL A 69 7.67 -7.30 1.72
N ALA A 70 7.26 -8.19 2.61
CA ALA A 70 8.14 -8.80 3.61
C ALA A 70 9.05 -9.90 3.02
N GLU A 71 8.55 -10.69 2.07
CA GLU A 71 9.27 -11.86 1.56
C GLU A 71 9.82 -11.65 0.15
N ALA A 72 9.00 -11.11 -0.76
CA ALA A 72 9.38 -11.02 -2.18
C ALA A 72 10.19 -9.76 -2.53
N ASN A 73 10.45 -8.87 -1.57
CA ASN A 73 11.20 -7.63 -1.72
C ASN A 73 10.66 -6.72 -2.86
N ALA A 74 9.33 -6.63 -3.01
CA ALA A 74 8.70 -5.81 -4.03
C ALA A 74 9.02 -4.31 -3.88
N PRO A 75 9.03 -3.53 -4.98
CA PRO A 75 9.35 -2.10 -4.95
C PRO A 75 8.28 -1.29 -4.20
N LEU A 76 8.73 -0.47 -3.25
CA LEU A 76 7.88 0.25 -2.30
C LEU A 76 7.30 1.55 -2.89
N GLU A 77 7.85 2.06 -3.99
CA GLU A 77 7.42 3.30 -4.65
C GLU A 77 6.01 3.21 -5.24
N GLN A 78 5.51 1.99 -5.42
CA GLN A 78 4.15 1.74 -5.93
C GLN A 78 3.07 1.81 -4.84
N ILE A 79 3.49 1.82 -3.57
CA ILE A 79 2.58 1.77 -2.43
C ILE A 79 2.27 3.20 -1.98
N ASP A 80 1.04 3.60 -2.29
CA ASP A 80 0.46 4.88 -1.92
C ASP A 80 -0.25 4.79 -0.55
N PRO A 81 -0.12 5.80 0.34
CA PRO A 81 -0.83 5.86 1.62
C PRO A 81 -2.34 5.61 1.50
N TRP A 82 -2.96 5.99 0.38
CA TRP A 82 -4.38 5.72 0.10
C TRP A 82 -4.72 4.23 0.19
N HIS A 83 -3.90 3.34 -0.38
CA HIS A 83 -4.20 1.90 -0.34
C HIS A 83 -4.01 1.34 1.08
N LEU A 84 -2.99 1.83 1.80
CA LEU A 84 -2.65 1.35 3.14
C LEU A 84 -3.75 1.61 4.16
N HIS A 85 -4.46 2.74 4.07
CA HIS A 85 -5.52 3.05 5.02
C HIS A 85 -6.72 2.10 4.91
N PHE A 86 -6.94 1.48 3.74
CA PHE A 86 -7.98 0.45 3.59
C PHE A 86 -7.52 -0.88 4.17
N MET A 87 -6.27 -1.27 3.90
CA MET A 87 -5.71 -2.54 4.40
C MET A 87 -5.46 -2.55 5.91
N SER A 88 -5.43 -1.40 6.60
CA SER A 88 -5.53 -1.26 8.08
C SER A 88 -4.73 -2.28 8.91
N SER A 89 -3.53 -2.63 8.44
CA SER A 89 -2.76 -3.76 8.94
C SER A 89 -1.44 -3.28 9.50
N LEU A 90 -1.31 -3.31 10.83
CA LEU A 90 -0.07 -2.95 11.50
C LEU A 90 1.09 -3.86 11.08
N PRO A 91 0.94 -5.20 10.94
CA PRO A 91 2.02 -6.04 10.42
C PRO A 91 2.52 -5.62 9.03
N LEU A 92 1.60 -5.24 8.13
CA LEU A 92 1.98 -4.71 6.82
C LEU A 92 2.71 -3.37 6.94
N TRP A 93 2.22 -2.46 7.78
CA TRP A 93 2.85 -1.15 7.97
C TRP A 93 4.24 -1.27 8.60
N GLU A 94 4.41 -2.17 9.57
CA GLU A 94 5.71 -2.51 10.17
C GLU A 94 6.68 -3.00 9.09
N ALA A 95 6.28 -4.01 8.29
CA ALA A 95 7.11 -4.55 7.23
C ALA A 95 7.50 -3.52 6.16
N LEU A 96 6.67 -2.50 5.94
CA LEU A 96 6.98 -1.37 5.06
C LEU A 96 8.05 -0.46 5.66
N ILE A 97 7.89 -0.08 6.93
CA ILE A 97 8.82 0.80 7.64
C ILE A 97 10.19 0.14 7.80
N GLU A 98 10.23 -1.15 8.13
CA GLU A 98 11.48 -1.94 8.22
C GLU A 98 12.25 -1.95 6.89
N ARG A 99 11.53 -1.89 5.76
CA ARG A 99 12.11 -1.80 4.42
C ARG A 99 12.34 -0.35 3.94
N GLY A 100 12.19 0.63 4.82
CA GLY A 100 12.47 2.04 4.55
C GLY A 100 11.36 2.79 3.80
N TRP A 101 10.11 2.31 3.85
CA TRP A 101 8.98 3.11 3.39
C TRP A 101 8.83 4.36 4.28
N ASP A 102 8.74 5.53 3.65
CA ASP A 102 8.60 6.79 4.36
C ASP A 102 7.20 6.93 4.96
N ILE A 103 7.11 6.89 6.30
CA ILE A 103 5.85 7.01 7.05
C ILE A 103 5.15 8.37 6.81
N ASN A 104 5.92 9.40 6.45
CA ASN A 104 5.43 10.74 6.14
C ASN A 104 5.23 10.94 4.63
N ARG A 105 5.35 9.88 3.83
CA ARG A 105 5.06 9.92 2.40
C ARG A 105 3.64 10.43 2.20
N ARG A 106 3.52 11.33 1.23
CA ARG A 106 2.24 11.86 0.80
C ARG A 106 1.67 11.08 -0.38
N SER A 107 0.35 10.97 -0.40
CA SER A 107 -0.40 10.38 -1.50
C SER A 107 -0.22 11.18 -2.78
N THR A 108 -0.14 10.43 -3.87
CA THR A 108 -0.06 10.94 -5.24
C THR A 108 -1.44 10.96 -5.92
N LYS A 109 -2.43 10.28 -5.33
CA LYS A 109 -3.78 10.16 -5.87
C LYS A 109 -4.77 11.00 -5.04
N GLN A 110 -5.06 12.19 -5.56
CA GLN A 110 -6.36 12.90 -5.56
C GLN A 110 -6.17 14.42 -5.41
N SER A 111 -6.91 15.16 -6.25
CA SER A 111 -7.41 16.53 -6.04
C SER A 111 -6.45 17.67 -5.63
N GLY A 112 -5.13 17.46 -5.66
CA GLY A 112 -4.15 18.45 -5.18
C GLY A 112 -3.92 18.41 -3.66
N LEU A 113 -4.68 17.57 -2.94
CA LEU A 113 -4.52 17.33 -1.51
C LEU A 113 -3.62 16.11 -1.30
N ARG A 114 -2.43 16.34 -0.78
CA ARG A 114 -1.38 15.33 -0.65
C ARG A 114 -1.39 14.71 0.74
N TYR A 115 -2.41 13.92 1.06
CA TYR A 115 -2.56 13.30 2.40
C TYR A 115 -1.49 12.26 2.73
N ARG A 116 -1.03 12.23 3.98
CA ARG A 116 -0.21 11.18 4.58
C ARG A 116 -1.10 10.07 5.12
N LEU A 117 -0.50 8.94 5.51
CA LEU A 117 -1.26 7.82 6.08
C LEU A 117 -2.01 8.22 7.36
N ILE A 118 -1.38 9.03 8.23
CA ILE A 118 -1.99 9.52 9.48
C ILE A 118 -3.25 10.36 9.25
N ASP A 119 -3.29 11.12 8.14
CA ASP A 119 -4.43 11.96 7.80
C ASP A 119 -5.66 11.09 7.43
N PHE A 120 -5.44 9.93 6.78
CA PHE A 120 -6.52 9.00 6.41
C PHE A 120 -7.10 8.21 7.58
N VAL A 121 -6.31 7.98 8.63
CA VAL A 121 -6.71 7.17 9.79
C VAL A 121 -6.88 8.00 11.06
N CYS A 122 -6.95 9.32 10.94
CA CYS A 122 -7.02 10.27 12.06
C CYS A 122 -8.21 10.03 13.01
N ASN A 123 -9.24 9.32 12.55
CA ASN A 123 -10.40 8.92 13.35
C ASN A 123 -10.24 7.54 14.04
N ARG A 124 -9.07 6.89 13.95
CA ARG A 124 -8.81 5.57 14.51
C ARG A 124 -7.63 5.63 15.47
N GLU A 125 -7.92 5.90 16.74
CA GLU A 125 -6.95 6.12 17.82
C GLU A 125 -5.78 5.12 17.80
N ARG A 126 -6.06 3.81 17.75
CA ARG A 126 -5.02 2.76 17.71
C ARG A 126 -3.98 2.97 16.61
N PHE A 127 -4.42 3.33 15.40
CA PHE A 127 -3.51 3.52 14.28
C PHE A 127 -2.77 4.85 14.37
N VAL A 128 -3.43 5.89 14.88
CA VAL A 128 -2.80 7.19 15.12
C VAL A 128 -1.67 7.07 16.15
N VAL A 129 -1.93 6.42 17.29
CA VAL A 129 -0.92 6.18 18.33
C VAL A 129 0.27 5.41 17.73
N TRP A 130 0.00 4.30 17.03
CA TRP A 130 1.06 3.52 16.40
C TRP A 130 1.88 4.35 15.40
N LEU A 131 1.23 5.15 14.56
CA LEU A 131 1.93 5.99 13.58
C LEU A 131 2.81 7.04 14.27
N ILE A 132 2.33 7.67 15.34
CA ILE A 132 3.11 8.63 16.13
C ILE A 132 4.34 7.95 16.76
N ASP A 133 4.16 6.76 17.35
CA ASP A 133 5.24 5.97 17.94
C ASP A 133 6.33 5.62 16.90
N HIS A 134 5.97 5.54 15.63
CA HIS A 134 6.86 5.25 14.51
C HIS A 134 7.34 6.51 13.75
N GLY A 135 7.13 7.70 14.31
CA GLY A 135 7.68 8.95 13.77
C GLY A 135 6.82 9.65 12.72
N ALA A 136 5.53 9.34 12.64
CA ALA A 136 4.60 10.14 11.85
C ALA A 136 4.52 11.57 12.40
N GLN A 137 4.61 12.53 11.49
CA GLN A 137 4.48 13.95 11.79
C GLN A 137 2.99 14.33 11.79
N LEU A 138 2.57 15.08 12.80
CA LEU A 138 1.20 15.61 12.88
C LEU A 138 1.06 16.92 12.12
N ASP A 139 2.07 17.78 12.20
CA ASP A 139 2.08 19.11 11.60
C ASP A 139 3.33 19.27 10.75
N ASP A 140 3.18 19.82 9.55
CA ASP A 140 4.30 20.21 8.70
C ASP A 140 4.27 21.68 8.28
N GLY A 141 3.44 22.50 8.94
CA GLY A 141 3.33 23.93 8.70
C GLY A 141 2.61 24.31 7.39
N GLU A 142 2.16 23.34 6.59
CA GLU A 142 1.21 23.59 5.52
C GLU A 142 -0.21 23.65 6.11
N LYS A 143 -0.96 24.70 5.78
CA LYS A 143 -2.34 24.89 6.23
C LYS A 143 -3.15 23.61 6.01
N ASP A 144 -3.48 22.95 7.13
CA ASP A 144 -4.43 21.87 7.27
C ASP A 144 -5.53 21.91 6.20
N THR A 145 -5.48 20.96 5.26
CA THR A 145 -6.58 20.76 4.30
C THR A 145 -7.69 19.88 4.88
N CYS A 146 -7.44 19.29 6.06
CA CYS A 146 -8.47 18.78 6.95
C CYS A 146 -8.49 19.66 8.20
N GLN A 147 -9.53 20.49 8.36
CA GLN A 147 -9.80 21.10 9.66
C GLN A 147 -9.78 20.01 10.73
N CYS A 148 -8.87 20.12 11.70
CA CYS A 148 -8.88 19.25 12.88
C CYS A 148 -10.32 19.15 13.43
N PRO A 149 -10.81 17.94 13.75
CA PRO A 149 -12.03 17.81 14.53
C PRO A 149 -11.90 18.65 15.81
N PRO A 150 -12.96 19.37 16.23
CA PRO A 150 -12.89 20.43 17.24
C PRO A 150 -12.42 19.99 18.63
N PHE A 151 -12.17 18.69 18.87
CA PHE A 151 -11.75 18.15 20.15
C PHE A 151 -10.26 18.33 20.47
N PHE A 152 -9.42 18.68 19.50
CA PHE A 152 -7.97 18.88 19.68
C PHE A 152 -7.50 20.31 19.35
N ASN A 153 -8.37 21.31 19.49
CA ASN A 153 -7.92 22.69 19.43
C ASN A 153 -7.70 23.23 20.86
N PRO A 154 -6.46 23.27 21.39
CA PRO A 154 -6.18 23.89 22.69
C PRO A 154 -6.47 25.41 22.71
N TRP A 155 -6.81 26.00 21.57
CA TRP A 155 -7.17 27.41 21.43
C TRP A 155 -8.67 27.70 21.37
N LEU A 156 -9.55 26.69 21.44
CA LEU A 156 -11.00 26.88 21.62
C LEU A 156 -11.40 26.84 23.11
N GLY A 157 -10.56 27.48 23.93
CA GLY A 157 -10.72 27.56 25.36
C GLY A 157 -10.17 28.87 25.90
N ARG A 158 -10.70 30.01 25.41
CA ARG A 158 -10.76 31.26 26.18
C ARG A 158 -11.61 32.33 25.48
N GLU A 159 -12.56 32.82 26.26
CA GLU A 159 -13.13 34.17 26.28
C GLU A 159 -14.53 34.41 25.66
N PHE A 160 -15.46 34.58 26.62
CA PHE A 160 -16.80 35.18 26.70
C PHE A 160 -18.01 34.48 26.09
#